data_AF-A0A7W1YEC9-F1
#
_entry.id   AF-A0A7W1YEC9-F1
#
_cell.length_a   1.000
_cell.length_b   1.000
_cell.length_c   1.000
_cell.angle_alpha   90.00
_cell.angle_beta   90.00
_cell.angle_gamma   90.00
#
_symmetry.space_group_name_H-M   'P 1'
#
loop_
_entity.id
_entity.type
_entity.pdbx_description
1 polymer ?
#
loop_
_entity_poly.entity_id
_entity_poly.type
_entity_poly.pdbx_seq_one_letter_code
_entity_poly.pdbx_strand_id
1 'polypeptide(L)'
;IQDTAVTYAELSKWQNLITHLQQEQAGAAKMQEVVEQRIQAGVDNTLDRSKAQLASARVRYRLAEAKGAIDLLRKHLSLLTGLTPEAIDAEPTSIPALPEVRQEDDLASKAVHESPTIEAAQERARAQLLRARAEHKAMWPEVDFATQYALLSNFNNYLEFYNSFQRNNASIGVAVRFPFLNFSQRAHANIADADAVKASNDANAAKNKVSEETLRLQRAVEQLAAAQQVADLQTQISNANFDALKVKVNSGTGTLHDLQAARDDADAQFDALQDANFQLTKTRIALLRSTGELQSWIDQSR
;
A
#
# COMPACT_ATOMS: atom_id res chain seq x y z
N ILE A 1 0.04 6.75 4.65
CA ILE A 1 -0.32 7.70 3.56
C ILE A 1 -0.83 6.94 2.34
N GLN A 2 0.02 6.20 1.60
CA GLN A 2 -0.44 5.47 0.40
C GLN A 2 -1.62 4.54 0.68
N ASP A 3 -1.51 3.71 1.73
CA ASP A 3 -2.57 2.77 2.11
C ASP A 3 -3.90 3.50 2.34
N THR A 4 -3.89 4.53 3.19
CA THR A 4 -5.04 5.40 3.45
C THR A 4 -5.66 5.99 2.18
N ALA A 5 -4.83 6.52 1.26
CA ALA A 5 -5.31 7.11 0.01
C ALA A 5 -5.96 6.08 -0.93
N VAL A 6 -5.35 4.89 -1.06
CA VAL A 6 -5.90 3.80 -1.88
C VAL A 6 -7.20 3.27 -1.28
N THR A 7 -7.24 3.03 0.04
CA THR A 7 -8.45 2.56 0.73
C THR A 7 -9.59 3.57 0.62
N TYR A 8 -9.30 4.87 0.71
CA TYR A 8 -10.30 5.93 0.55
C TYR A 8 -10.85 6.00 -0.88
N ALA A 9 -9.98 5.90 -1.89
CA ALA A 9 -10.40 5.83 -3.29
C ALA A 9 -11.24 4.57 -3.59
N GLU A 10 -10.90 3.44 -2.97
CA GLU A 10 -11.69 2.21 -3.09
C GLU A 10 -13.06 2.34 -2.43
N LEU A 11 -13.13 2.97 -1.26
CA LEU A 11 -14.38 3.27 -0.58
C LEU A 11 -15.29 4.13 -1.47
N SER A 12 -14.73 5.18 -2.08
CA SER A 12 -15.45 6.05 -3.02
C SER A 12 -16.02 5.26 -4.21
N LYS A 13 -15.23 4.36 -4.81
CA LYS A 13 -15.70 3.45 -5.87
C LYS A 13 -16.92 2.63 -5.40
N TRP A 14 -16.82 1.93 -4.26
CA TRP A 14 -17.90 1.07 -3.78
C TRP A 14 -19.16 1.84 -3.36
N GLN A 15 -19.01 3.04 -2.79
CA GLN A 15 -20.13 3.93 -2.45
C GLN A 15 -20.84 4.49 -3.69
N ASN A 16 -20.10 4.74 -4.78
CA ASN A 16 -20.72 5.08 -6.06
C ASN A 16 -21.45 3.85 -6.65
N LEU A 17 -20.80 2.69 -6.61
CA LEU A 17 -21.36 1.45 -7.18
C LEU A 17 -22.64 1.00 -6.47
N ILE A 18 -22.71 1.09 -5.14
CA ILE A 18 -23.89 0.64 -4.39
C ILE A 18 -25.16 1.44 -4.79
N THR A 19 -25.01 2.70 -5.17
CA THR A 19 -26.13 3.53 -5.65
C THR A 19 -26.66 3.02 -6.99
N HIS A 20 -25.77 2.60 -7.89
CA HIS A 20 -26.13 1.97 -9.17
C HIS A 20 -26.83 0.62 -8.95
N LEU A 21 -26.23 -0.25 -8.12
CA LEU A 21 -26.74 -1.58 -7.80
C LEU A 21 -28.14 -1.56 -7.15
N GLN A 22 -28.46 -0.51 -6.38
CA GLN A 22 -29.80 -0.33 -5.81
C GLN A 22 -30.85 -0.06 -6.91
N GLN A 23 -30.49 0.70 -7.95
CA GLN A 23 -31.37 0.94 -9.09
C GLN A 23 -31.54 -0.32 -9.95
N GLU A 24 -30.47 -1.08 -10.14
CA GLU A 24 -30.52 -2.39 -10.79
C GLU A 24 -31.44 -3.36 -10.05
N GLN A 25 -31.38 -3.39 -8.71
CA GLN A 25 -32.19 -4.31 -7.91
C GLN A 25 -33.68 -4.08 -8.14
N ALA A 26 -34.11 -2.81 -8.15
CA ALA A 26 -35.51 -2.46 -8.45
C ALA A 26 -35.90 -2.87 -9.88
N GLY A 27 -34.99 -2.71 -10.84
CA GLY A 27 -35.18 -3.14 -12.22
C GLY A 27 -35.33 -4.65 -12.39
N ALA A 28 -34.43 -5.42 -11.77
CA ALA A 28 -34.44 -6.88 -11.81
C ALA A 28 -35.69 -7.46 -11.14
N ALA A 29 -36.11 -6.90 -10.00
CA ALA A 29 -37.34 -7.29 -9.32
C ALA A 29 -38.58 -7.08 -10.20
N LYS A 30 -38.66 -5.93 -10.88
CA LYS A 30 -39.76 -5.64 -11.81
C LYS A 30 -39.75 -6.58 -13.02
N MET A 31 -38.58 -6.90 -13.57
CA MET A 31 -38.48 -7.86 -14.68
C MET A 31 -38.95 -9.26 -14.26
N GLN A 32 -38.57 -9.70 -13.07
CA GLN A 32 -38.99 -10.99 -12.54
C GLN A 32 -40.51 -11.08 -12.38
N GLU A 33 -41.18 -10.01 -11.95
CA GLU A 33 -42.64 -9.93 -11.87
C GLU A 33 -43.29 -10.01 -13.28
N VAL A 34 -42.75 -9.27 -14.25
CA VAL A 34 -43.24 -9.28 -15.64
C VAL A 34 -43.13 -10.66 -16.26
N VAL A 35 -41.99 -11.35 -16.07
CA VAL A 35 -41.80 -12.73 -16.57
C VAL A 35 -42.80 -13.68 -15.92
N GLU A 36 -43.05 -13.57 -14.61
CA GLU A 36 -44.03 -14.43 -13.94
C GLU A 36 -45.46 -14.23 -14.48
N GLN A 37 -45.87 -12.98 -14.71
CA GLN A 37 -47.17 -12.67 -15.34
C GLN A 37 -47.28 -13.25 -16.76
N ARG A 38 -46.21 -13.16 -17.55
CA ARG A 38 -46.17 -13.69 -18.93
C ARG A 38 -46.18 -15.21 -18.98
N ILE A 39 -45.60 -15.89 -17.98
CA ILE A 39 -45.72 -17.35 -17.83
C ILE A 39 -47.17 -17.74 -17.51
N GLN A 40 -47.85 -16.99 -16.62
CA GLN A 40 -49.27 -17.23 -16.33
C GLN A 40 -50.16 -17.01 -17.57
N ALA A 41 -49.78 -16.09 -18.44
CA ALA A 41 -50.43 -15.86 -19.74
C ALA A 41 -50.02 -16.87 -20.83
N GLY A 42 -49.14 -17.83 -20.53
CA GLY A 42 -48.68 -18.86 -21.47
C GLY A 42 -47.73 -18.37 -22.56
N VAL A 43 -47.12 -17.19 -22.38
CA VAL A 43 -46.23 -16.56 -23.38
C VAL A 43 -44.77 -16.96 -23.15
N ASP A 44 -44.31 -16.90 -21.90
CA ASP A 44 -42.93 -17.21 -21.50
C ASP A 44 -42.87 -18.60 -20.84
N ASN A 45 -41.67 -19.15 -20.66
CA ASN A 45 -41.48 -20.51 -20.14
C ASN A 45 -40.66 -20.54 -18.82
N THR A 46 -40.42 -21.75 -18.28
CA THR A 46 -39.67 -21.94 -17.02
C THR A 46 -38.18 -21.57 -17.11
N LEU A 47 -37.57 -21.62 -18.31
CA LEU A 47 -36.21 -21.14 -18.52
C LEU A 47 -36.15 -19.63 -18.35
N ASP A 48 -37.15 -18.90 -18.83
CA ASP A 48 -37.24 -17.44 -18.68
C ASP A 48 -37.39 -17.04 -17.21
N ARG A 49 -38.21 -17.77 -16.44
CA ARG A 49 -38.27 -17.62 -14.98
C ARG A 49 -36.90 -17.77 -14.35
N SER A 50 -36.18 -18.83 -14.72
CA SER A 50 -34.86 -19.15 -14.15
C SER A 50 -33.82 -18.07 -14.48
N LYS A 51 -33.84 -17.52 -15.70
CA LYS A 51 -32.99 -16.40 -16.11
C LYS A 51 -33.28 -15.12 -15.31
N ALA A 52 -34.56 -14.76 -15.16
CA ALA A 52 -34.95 -13.59 -14.37
C ALA A 52 -34.56 -13.74 -12.89
N GLN A 53 -34.73 -14.94 -12.31
CA GLN A 53 -34.27 -15.24 -10.96
C GLN A 53 -32.75 -15.15 -10.82
N LEU A 54 -31.98 -15.60 -11.81
CA LEU A 54 -30.53 -15.47 -11.84
C LEU A 54 -30.09 -14.01 -11.86
N ALA A 55 -30.72 -13.15 -12.69
CA ALA A 55 -30.42 -11.72 -12.73
C ALA A 55 -30.66 -11.06 -11.36
N SER A 56 -31.84 -11.29 -10.76
CA SER A 56 -32.14 -10.81 -9.39
C SER A 56 -31.18 -11.36 -8.33
N ALA A 57 -30.71 -12.60 -8.46
CA ALA A 57 -29.73 -13.19 -7.54
C ALA A 57 -28.34 -12.55 -7.70
N ARG A 58 -27.90 -12.27 -8.93
CA ARG A 58 -26.61 -11.60 -9.22
C ARG A 58 -26.57 -10.19 -8.62
N VAL A 59 -27.62 -9.39 -8.81
CA VAL A 59 -27.67 -8.03 -8.23
C VAL A 59 -27.66 -8.09 -6.69
N ARG A 60 -28.42 -9.03 -6.09
CA ARG A 60 -28.39 -9.23 -4.62
C ARG A 60 -27.00 -9.64 -4.12
N TYR A 61 -26.31 -10.49 -4.86
CA TYR A 61 -24.93 -10.88 -4.55
C TYR A 61 -23.99 -9.66 -4.60
N ARG A 62 -24.05 -8.86 -5.67
CA ARG A 62 -23.24 -7.65 -5.81
C ARG A 62 -23.53 -6.60 -4.73
N LEU A 63 -24.79 -6.43 -4.36
CA LEU A 63 -25.15 -5.54 -3.24
C LEU A 63 -24.57 -6.02 -1.91
N ALA A 64 -24.57 -7.33 -1.65
CA ALA A 64 -23.95 -7.89 -0.45
C ALA A 64 -22.43 -7.72 -0.45
N GLU A 65 -21.79 -7.93 -1.61
CA GLU A 65 -20.36 -7.69 -1.84
C GLU A 65 -20.01 -6.21 -1.57
N ALA A 66 -20.72 -5.28 -2.19
CA ALA A 66 -20.49 -3.84 -2.03
C ALA A 66 -20.64 -3.37 -0.58
N LYS A 67 -21.69 -3.83 0.12
CA LYS A 67 -21.89 -3.52 1.55
C LYS A 67 -20.74 -4.06 2.40
N GLY A 68 -20.37 -5.32 2.18
CA GLY A 68 -19.25 -5.94 2.90
C GLY A 68 -17.92 -5.21 2.64
N ALA A 69 -17.65 -4.82 1.40
CA ALA A 69 -16.46 -4.04 1.04
C ALA A 69 -16.46 -2.67 1.74
N ILE A 70 -17.58 -1.94 1.71
CA ILE A 70 -17.72 -0.63 2.39
C ILE A 70 -17.44 -0.77 3.90
N ASP A 71 -18.03 -1.76 4.57
CA ASP A 71 -17.83 -1.97 6.01
C ASP A 71 -16.38 -2.30 6.35
N LEU A 72 -15.73 -3.16 5.57
CA LEU A 72 -14.32 -3.51 5.74
C LEU A 72 -13.40 -2.32 5.48
N LEU A 73 -13.64 -1.55 4.41
CA LEU A 73 -12.83 -0.38 4.06
C LEU A 73 -12.97 0.73 5.09
N ARG A 74 -14.18 1.01 5.60
CA ARG A 74 -14.40 1.94 6.71
C ARG A 74 -13.68 1.49 7.98
N LYS A 75 -13.74 0.20 8.31
CA LYS A 75 -12.99 -0.35 9.45
C LYS A 75 -11.48 -0.21 9.28
N HIS A 76 -10.96 -0.46 8.09
CA HIS A 76 -9.52 -0.27 7.81
C HIS A 76 -9.12 1.20 7.92
N LEU A 77 -9.90 2.12 7.33
CA LEU A 77 -9.67 3.56 7.46
C LEU A 77 -9.77 4.04 8.90
N SER A 78 -10.69 3.48 9.70
CA SER A 78 -10.78 3.75 11.15
C SER A 78 -9.47 3.40 11.86
N LEU A 79 -8.88 2.24 11.57
CA LEU A 79 -7.58 1.84 12.15
C LEU A 79 -6.43 2.76 11.71
N LEU A 80 -6.48 3.28 10.48
CA LEU A 80 -5.44 4.17 9.93
C LEU A 80 -5.56 5.63 10.37
N THR A 81 -6.78 6.09 10.69
CA THR A 81 -7.08 7.52 10.95
C THR A 81 -7.48 7.82 12.39
N GLY A 82 -7.93 6.82 13.15
CA GLY A 82 -8.48 6.98 14.49
C GLY A 82 -9.93 7.48 14.52
N LEU A 83 -10.58 7.69 13.37
CA LEU A 83 -12.00 8.03 13.27
C LEU A 83 -12.89 6.80 13.49
N THR A 84 -14.13 7.00 13.91
CA THR A 84 -15.11 5.90 14.00
C THR A 84 -15.58 5.50 12.60
N PRO A 85 -15.82 4.20 12.31
CA PRO A 85 -16.23 3.75 10.99
C PRO A 85 -17.46 4.47 10.41
N GLU A 86 -18.43 4.82 11.27
CA GLU A 86 -19.67 5.50 10.89
C GLU A 86 -19.48 6.97 10.51
N ALA A 87 -18.36 7.58 10.92
CA ALA A 87 -18.01 8.96 10.57
C ALA A 87 -17.23 9.05 9.24
N ILE A 88 -16.93 7.91 8.60
CA ILE A 88 -16.10 7.85 7.40
C ILE A 88 -17.01 7.62 6.18
N ASP A 89 -17.19 8.70 5.42
CA ASP A 89 -17.79 8.68 4.09
C ASP A 89 -16.82 9.27 3.06
N ALA A 90 -16.80 8.67 1.86
CA ALA A 90 -15.99 9.16 0.78
C ALA A 90 -16.77 10.18 -0.05
N GLU A 91 -16.13 11.31 -0.30
CA GLU A 91 -16.65 12.34 -1.20
C GLU A 91 -15.83 12.27 -2.50
N PRO A 92 -16.39 11.78 -3.62
CA PRO A 92 -15.61 11.59 -4.84
C PRO A 92 -14.93 12.86 -5.34
N THR A 93 -15.55 14.03 -5.10
CA THR A 93 -15.02 15.34 -5.51
C THR A 93 -13.83 15.81 -4.68
N SER A 94 -13.57 15.20 -3.52
CA SER A 94 -12.45 15.55 -2.65
C SER A 94 -11.14 14.87 -3.05
N ILE A 95 -11.16 13.91 -3.98
CA ILE A 95 -9.96 13.21 -4.46
C ILE A 95 -9.31 14.08 -5.56
N PRO A 96 -8.07 14.59 -5.37
CA PRO A 96 -7.41 15.41 -6.39
C PRO A 96 -7.18 14.64 -7.68
N ALA A 97 -7.20 15.36 -8.80
CA ALA A 97 -6.83 14.79 -10.08
C ALA A 97 -5.40 14.24 -10.03
N LEU A 98 -5.22 13.01 -10.51
CA LEU A 98 -3.89 12.40 -10.60
C LEU A 98 -3.11 13.03 -11.77
N PRO A 99 -1.82 13.34 -11.59
CA PRO A 99 -1.00 13.88 -12.68
C PRO A 99 -0.85 12.86 -13.82
N GLU A 100 -0.65 13.38 -15.02
CA GLU A 100 -0.36 12.58 -16.19
C GLU A 100 1.02 11.93 -16.09
N VAL A 101 1.13 10.68 -16.54
CA VAL A 101 2.38 9.90 -16.51
C VAL A 101 2.85 9.72 -17.94
N ARG A 102 3.99 10.33 -18.28
CA ARG A 102 4.60 10.18 -19.61
C ARG A 102 5.65 9.07 -19.58
N GLN A 103 5.75 8.32 -20.66
CA GLN A 103 6.67 7.16 -20.73
C GLN A 103 8.11 7.59 -21.02
N GLU A 104 8.32 8.79 -21.55
CA GLU A 104 9.64 9.39 -21.75
C GLU A 104 10.28 9.95 -20.46
N ASP A 105 9.50 10.12 -19.38
CA ASP A 105 10.02 10.62 -18.11
C ASP A 105 10.89 9.57 -17.42
N ASP A 106 12.09 9.96 -16.96
CA ASP A 106 13.00 9.10 -16.20
C ASP A 106 12.58 9.02 -14.72
N LEU A 107 11.41 8.41 -14.48
CA LEU A 107 10.83 8.24 -13.15
C LEU A 107 11.64 7.27 -12.30
N ALA A 108 12.34 6.32 -12.91
CA ALA A 108 13.19 5.36 -12.21
C ALA A 108 14.39 6.05 -11.55
N SER A 109 15.09 6.93 -12.27
CA SER A 109 16.15 7.75 -11.67
C SER A 109 15.61 8.66 -10.58
N LYS A 110 14.45 9.30 -10.79
CA LYS A 110 13.80 10.13 -9.77
C LYS A 110 13.52 9.33 -8.49
N ALA A 111 12.89 8.16 -8.61
CA ALA A 111 12.59 7.29 -7.48
C ALA A 111 13.84 6.85 -6.72
N VAL A 112 14.95 6.59 -7.41
CA VAL A 112 16.23 6.26 -6.76
C VAL A 112 16.75 7.41 -5.89
N HIS A 113 16.56 8.67 -6.31
CA HIS A 113 17.02 9.83 -5.54
C HIS A 113 16.14 10.11 -4.32
N GLU A 114 14.83 9.89 -4.44
CA GLU A 114 13.84 10.23 -3.40
C GLU A 114 13.55 9.06 -2.43
N SER A 115 14.12 7.87 -2.63
CA SER A 115 13.73 6.67 -1.88
C SER A 115 14.33 6.60 -0.47
N PRO A 116 13.50 6.64 0.60
CA PRO A 116 13.98 6.48 1.97
C PRO A 116 14.53 5.08 2.25
N THR A 117 14.07 4.07 1.49
CA THR A 117 14.58 2.69 1.63
C THR A 117 16.02 2.55 1.13
N ILE A 118 16.40 3.29 0.09
CA ILE A 118 17.78 3.34 -0.40
C ILE A 118 18.63 4.08 0.61
N GLU A 119 18.18 5.24 1.10
CA GLU A 119 18.90 6.01 2.11
C GLU A 119 19.16 5.19 3.38
N ALA A 120 18.15 4.50 3.90
CA ALA A 120 18.30 3.62 5.06
C ALA A 120 19.31 2.48 4.81
N ALA A 121 19.31 1.88 3.60
CA ALA A 121 20.26 0.84 3.24
C ALA A 121 21.70 1.39 3.12
N GLN A 122 21.86 2.60 2.56
CA GLN A 122 23.15 3.29 2.47
C GLN A 122 23.70 3.65 3.86
N GLU A 123 22.86 4.17 4.76
CA GLU A 123 23.25 4.46 6.14
C GLU A 123 23.62 3.19 6.90
N ARG A 124 22.89 2.08 6.67
CA ARG A 124 23.26 0.78 7.23
C ARG A 124 24.62 0.31 6.72
N ALA A 125 24.91 0.48 5.42
CA ALA A 125 26.21 0.14 4.85
C ALA A 125 27.34 1.00 5.47
N ARG A 126 27.11 2.31 5.63
CA ARG A 126 28.04 3.23 6.32
C ARG A 126 28.29 2.78 7.76
N ALA A 127 27.24 2.41 8.50
CA ALA A 127 27.35 1.92 9.87
C ALA A 127 28.18 0.62 9.96
N GLN A 128 27.98 -0.34 9.06
CA GLN A 128 28.79 -1.57 9.05
C GLN A 128 30.25 -1.31 8.68
N LEU A 129 30.51 -0.37 7.78
CA LEU A 129 31.88 0.05 7.46
C LEU A 129 32.57 0.69 8.67
N LEU A 130 31.87 1.55 9.41
CA LEU A 130 32.40 2.15 10.64
C LEU A 130 32.64 1.09 11.72
N ARG A 131 31.75 0.10 11.83
CA ARG A 131 31.93 -1.05 12.73
C ARG A 131 33.18 -1.85 12.36
N ALA A 132 33.36 -2.21 11.09
CA ALA A 132 34.57 -2.90 10.63
C ALA A 132 35.84 -2.14 11.01
N ARG A 133 35.86 -0.81 10.77
CA ARG A 133 36.97 0.06 11.21
C ARG A 133 37.18 0.04 12.72
N ALA A 134 36.11 0.01 13.52
CA ALA A 134 36.20 -0.07 14.98
C ALA A 134 36.78 -1.42 15.43
N GLU A 135 36.35 -2.53 14.84
CA GLU A 135 36.89 -3.87 15.13
C GLU A 135 38.39 -3.97 14.78
N HIS A 136 38.82 -3.32 13.69
CA HIS A 136 40.24 -3.20 13.36
C HIS A 136 41.01 -2.33 14.37
N LYS A 137 40.42 -1.22 14.82
CA LYS A 137 41.02 -0.35 15.85
C LYS A 137 41.10 -0.99 17.23
N ALA A 138 40.24 -1.95 17.55
CA ALA A 138 40.33 -2.71 18.80
C ALA A 138 41.58 -3.60 18.90
N MET A 139 42.32 -3.78 17.81
CA MET A 139 43.65 -4.40 17.82
C MET A 139 44.77 -3.41 18.15
N TRP A 140 44.48 -2.12 18.26
CA TRP A 140 45.46 -1.10 18.65
C TRP A 140 45.57 -1.02 20.18
N PRO A 141 46.68 -0.46 20.70
CA PRO A 141 46.80 -0.23 22.13
C PRO A 141 45.69 0.71 22.62
N GLU A 142 45.06 0.33 23.73
CA GLU A 142 44.07 1.14 24.41
C GLU A 142 44.73 1.87 25.59
N VAL A 143 44.36 3.14 25.79
CA VAL A 143 44.87 3.98 26.86
C VAL A 143 43.68 4.46 27.68
N ASP A 144 43.56 3.92 28.90
CA ASP A 144 42.55 4.36 29.86
C ASP A 144 43.16 5.34 30.85
N PHE A 145 42.39 6.39 31.15
CA PHE A 145 42.67 7.27 32.27
C PHE A 145 41.65 6.98 33.37
N ALA A 146 42.13 6.66 34.56
CA ALA A 146 41.29 6.38 35.70
C ALA A 146 41.66 7.28 36.88
N THR A 147 40.62 7.81 37.53
CA THR A 147 40.75 8.55 38.79
C THR A 147 39.78 7.97 39.80
N GLN A 148 40.22 7.84 41.04
CA GLN A 148 39.39 7.35 42.13
C GLN A 148 39.67 8.18 43.37
N TYR A 149 38.59 8.61 44.03
CA TYR A 149 38.66 9.11 45.39
C TYR A 149 37.89 8.15 46.30
N ALA A 150 38.52 7.73 47.39
CA ALA A 150 37.94 6.85 48.39
C ALA A 150 38.07 7.50 49.77
N LEU A 151 36.93 7.60 50.46
CA LEU A 151 36.88 7.89 51.89
C LEU A 151 36.85 6.57 52.65
N LEU A 152 38.00 6.14 53.14
CA LEU A 152 38.13 4.87 53.85
C LEU A 152 37.50 4.98 55.25
N SER A 153 36.90 3.90 55.72
CA SER A 153 36.32 3.87 57.07
C SER A 153 37.40 3.67 58.13
N ASN A 154 37.16 4.17 59.34
CA ASN A 154 38.07 4.10 60.48
C ASN A 154 37.59 3.15 61.61
N PHE A 155 36.51 2.39 61.40
CA PHE A 155 36.07 1.38 62.39
C PHE A 155 37.02 0.16 62.42
N ASN A 156 37.13 -0.53 63.57
CA ASN A 156 38.06 -1.66 63.85
C ASN A 156 39.57 -1.32 63.98
N ASN A 157 39.93 -0.24 64.69
CA ASN A 157 41.32 0.06 65.10
C ASN A 157 42.36 0.06 63.97
N TYR A 158 41.97 0.38 62.73
CA TYR A 158 42.89 0.43 61.57
C TYR A 158 44.11 1.32 61.80
N LEU A 159 43.95 2.38 62.60
CA LEU A 159 45.01 3.31 62.99
C LEU A 159 46.04 2.69 63.95
N GLU A 160 45.71 1.62 64.67
CA GLU A 160 46.60 0.94 65.61
C GLU A 160 47.47 -0.14 64.94
N PHE A 161 46.99 -0.72 63.83
CA PHE A 161 47.67 -1.81 63.12
C PHE A 161 48.45 -1.36 61.87
N TYR A 162 48.14 -0.18 61.30
CA TYR A 162 48.83 0.35 60.12
C TYR A 162 49.48 1.71 60.40
N ASN A 163 50.82 1.75 60.35
CA ASN A 163 51.65 2.91 60.69
C ASN A 163 51.45 4.15 59.78
N SER A 164 50.74 4.05 58.65
CA SER A 164 50.56 5.15 57.67
C SER A 164 49.18 5.16 57.01
N PHE A 165 48.12 4.82 57.76
CA PHE A 165 46.75 4.83 57.24
C PHE A 165 46.26 6.25 56.90
N GLN A 166 45.87 6.47 55.64
CA GLN A 166 45.26 7.72 55.17
C GLN A 166 43.79 7.49 54.80
N ARG A 167 42.90 8.15 55.54
CA ARG A 167 41.44 8.04 55.36
C ARG A 167 40.96 8.63 54.03
N ASN A 168 41.54 9.77 53.64
CA ASN A 168 41.30 10.39 52.34
C ASN A 168 42.33 9.82 51.37
N ASN A 169 41.87 9.03 50.40
CA ASN A 169 42.75 8.43 49.41
C ASN A 169 42.31 8.87 48.01
N ALA A 170 43.23 9.45 47.26
CA ALA A 170 43.03 9.80 45.86
C ALA A 170 44.07 9.08 45.01
N SER A 171 43.60 8.40 43.97
CA SER A 171 44.43 7.67 43.00
C SER A 171 44.17 8.22 41.61
N ILE A 172 45.25 8.44 40.87
CA ILE A 172 45.25 8.80 39.46
C ILE A 172 46.18 7.83 38.73
N GLY A 173 45.72 7.28 37.62
CA GLY A 173 46.50 6.30 36.87
C GLY A 173 46.15 6.30 35.39
N VAL A 174 47.12 5.88 34.59
CA VAL A 174 46.94 5.58 33.17
C VAL A 174 47.21 4.10 32.99
N ALA A 175 46.26 3.38 32.38
CA ALA A 175 46.43 1.97 32.02
C ALA A 175 46.56 1.86 30.51
N VAL A 176 47.69 1.34 30.04
CA VAL A 176 47.93 1.07 28.61
C VAL A 176 47.87 -0.44 28.36
N ARG A 177 46.95 -0.89 27.51
CA ARG A 177 46.75 -2.31 27.18
C ARG A 177 47.17 -2.59 25.74
N PHE A 178 48.06 -3.57 25.54
CA PHE A 178 48.53 -4.02 24.23
C PHE A 178 47.95 -5.42 23.90
N PRO A 179 47.06 -5.56 22.89
CA PRO A 179 46.42 -6.85 22.59
C PRO A 179 47.21 -7.70 21.57
N PHE A 180 48.42 -8.15 21.93
CA PHE A 180 49.36 -8.83 21.00
C PHE A 180 48.97 -10.28 20.57
N LEU A 181 48.09 -10.96 21.30
CA LEU A 181 47.64 -12.35 21.00
C LEU A 181 46.12 -12.48 20.84
N ASN A 182 45.44 -11.43 20.37
CA ASN A 182 43.99 -11.45 20.24
C ASN A 182 43.52 -12.01 18.88
N PHE A 183 43.68 -13.31 18.67
CA PHE A 183 43.23 -13.99 17.44
C PHE A 183 41.72 -13.90 17.22
N SER A 184 40.93 -13.89 18.30
CA SER A 184 39.47 -13.70 18.23
C SER A 184 39.12 -12.34 17.65
N GLN A 185 39.80 -11.27 18.07
CA GLN A 185 39.56 -9.94 17.54
C GLN A 185 39.85 -9.83 16.05
N ARG A 186 40.90 -10.50 15.57
CA ARG A 186 41.20 -10.57 14.13
C ARG A 186 40.08 -11.27 13.36
N ALA A 187 39.50 -12.33 13.92
CA ALA A 187 38.35 -12.99 13.32
C ALA A 187 37.11 -12.08 13.30
N HIS A 188 36.84 -11.34 14.38
CA HIS A 188 35.75 -10.36 14.43
C HIS A 188 35.92 -9.25 13.39
N ALA A 189 37.14 -8.73 13.21
CA ALA A 189 37.44 -7.74 12.18
C ALA A 189 37.15 -8.27 10.76
N ASN A 190 37.59 -9.50 10.45
CA ASN A 190 37.31 -10.13 9.15
C ASN A 190 35.80 -10.36 8.92
N ILE A 191 35.07 -10.77 9.96
CA ILE A 191 33.60 -10.92 9.88
C ILE A 191 32.95 -9.56 9.62
N ALA A 192 33.38 -8.51 10.33
CA ALA A 192 32.85 -7.17 10.14
C ALA A 192 33.17 -6.60 8.74
N ASP A 193 34.32 -6.93 8.16
CA ASP A 193 34.64 -6.59 6.76
C ASP A 193 33.67 -7.26 5.79
N ALA A 194 33.38 -8.56 5.99
CA ALA A 194 32.40 -9.29 5.19
C ALA A 194 30.98 -8.71 5.34
N ASP A 195 30.58 -8.36 6.57
CA ASP A 195 29.29 -7.73 6.85
C ASP A 195 29.18 -6.33 6.19
N ALA A 196 30.28 -5.56 6.16
CA ALA A 196 30.33 -4.27 5.48
C ALA A 196 30.17 -4.41 3.96
N VAL A 197 30.86 -5.38 3.35
CA VAL A 197 30.71 -5.69 1.91
C VAL A 197 29.28 -6.13 1.60
N LYS A 198 28.72 -7.02 2.43
CA LYS A 198 27.33 -7.46 2.29
C LYS A 198 26.37 -6.28 2.36
N ALA A 199 26.49 -5.42 3.37
CA ALA A 199 25.60 -4.27 3.52
C ALA A 199 25.72 -3.27 2.35
N SER A 200 26.92 -3.10 1.79
CA SER A 200 27.11 -2.30 0.57
C SER A 200 26.41 -2.92 -0.65
N ASN A 201 26.47 -4.24 -0.80
CA ASN A 201 25.76 -4.95 -1.86
C ASN A 201 24.24 -4.89 -1.65
N ASP A 202 23.76 -4.99 -0.42
CA ASP A 202 22.34 -4.83 -0.07
C ASP A 202 21.82 -3.43 -0.45
N ALA A 203 22.63 -2.38 -0.25
CA ALA A 203 22.29 -1.02 -0.69
C ALA A 203 22.20 -0.89 -2.22
N ASN A 204 23.12 -1.51 -2.95
CA ASN A 204 23.05 -1.57 -4.42
C ASN A 204 21.84 -2.36 -4.92
N ALA A 205 21.52 -3.48 -4.26
CA ALA A 205 20.35 -4.28 -4.56
C ALA A 205 19.05 -3.51 -4.30
N ALA A 206 18.98 -2.73 -3.21
CA ALA A 206 17.85 -1.84 -2.92
C ALA A 206 17.66 -0.80 -4.03
N LYS A 207 18.74 -0.19 -4.52
CA LYS A 207 18.70 0.75 -5.65
C LYS A 207 18.15 0.09 -6.93
N ASN A 208 18.67 -1.08 -7.29
CA ASN A 208 18.21 -1.81 -8.47
C ASN A 208 16.73 -2.18 -8.36
N LYS A 209 16.31 -2.66 -7.19
CA LYS A 209 14.92 -3.02 -6.90
C LYS A 209 13.97 -1.83 -7.05
N VAL A 210 14.29 -0.68 -6.44
CA VAL A 210 13.46 0.53 -6.56
C VAL A 210 13.37 1.01 -8.00
N SER A 211 14.48 0.99 -8.75
CA SER A 211 14.51 1.36 -10.17
C SER A 211 13.60 0.43 -11.01
N GLU A 212 13.75 -0.88 -10.85
CA GLU A 212 12.96 -1.89 -11.55
C GLU A 212 11.46 -1.82 -11.19
N GLU A 213 11.13 -1.72 -9.90
CA GLU A 213 9.75 -1.60 -9.43
C GLU A 213 9.08 -0.32 -9.97
N THR A 214 9.82 0.79 -10.01
CA THR A 214 9.30 2.07 -10.54
C THR A 214 9.06 1.98 -12.05
N LEU A 215 10.00 1.41 -12.81
CA LEU A 215 9.81 1.18 -14.25
C LEU A 215 8.61 0.26 -14.51
N ARG A 216 8.46 -0.80 -13.71
CA ARG A 216 7.31 -1.71 -13.79
C ARG A 216 5.99 -0.97 -13.52
N LEU A 217 5.94 -0.11 -12.50
CA LEU A 217 4.76 0.71 -12.22
C LEU A 217 4.44 1.66 -13.38
N GLN A 218 5.45 2.33 -13.95
CA GLN A 218 5.28 3.22 -15.10
C GLN A 218 4.69 2.49 -16.32
N ARG A 219 5.18 1.28 -16.62
CA ARG A 219 4.62 0.42 -17.69
C ARG A 219 3.23 -0.10 -17.37
N ALA A 220 2.97 -0.44 -16.11
CA ALA A 220 1.65 -0.86 -15.67
C ALA A 220 0.62 0.28 -15.82
N VAL A 221 1.00 1.54 -15.57
CA VAL A 221 0.11 2.70 -15.80
C VAL A 221 -0.27 2.81 -17.27
N GLU A 222 0.66 2.65 -18.21
CA GLU A 222 0.38 2.67 -19.66
C GLU A 222 -0.60 1.55 -20.05
N GLN A 223 -0.31 0.32 -19.62
CA GLN A 223 -1.16 -0.83 -19.90
C GLN A 223 -2.56 -0.68 -19.30
N LEU A 224 -2.66 -0.20 -18.06
CA LEU A 224 -3.94 0.00 -17.38
C LEU A 224 -4.72 1.19 -17.95
N ALA A 225 -4.06 2.22 -18.45
CA ALA A 225 -4.71 3.31 -19.17
C ALA A 225 -5.33 2.81 -20.48
N ALA A 226 -4.62 1.98 -21.24
CA ALA A 226 -5.18 1.35 -22.44
C ALA A 226 -6.35 0.40 -22.10
N ALA A 227 -6.22 -0.40 -21.03
CA ALA A 227 -7.30 -1.27 -20.58
C ALA A 227 -8.54 -0.49 -20.11
N GLN A 228 -8.34 0.63 -19.42
CA GLN A 228 -9.41 1.55 -19.02
C GLN A 228 -10.11 2.15 -20.23
N GLN A 229 -9.38 2.56 -21.27
CA GLN A 229 -9.97 3.05 -22.51
C GLN A 229 -10.83 1.98 -23.21
N VAL A 230 -10.39 0.72 -23.21
CA VAL A 230 -11.19 -0.40 -23.74
C VAL A 230 -12.48 -0.59 -22.94
N ALA A 231 -12.39 -0.60 -21.61
CA ALA A 231 -13.56 -0.75 -20.73
C ALA A 231 -14.56 0.41 -20.88
N ASP A 232 -14.06 1.63 -21.08
CA ASP A 232 -14.89 2.81 -21.32
C ASP A 232 -15.66 2.68 -22.64
N LEU A 233 -14.98 2.31 -23.73
CA LEU A 233 -15.62 2.06 -25.03
C LEU A 233 -16.63 0.91 -24.97
N GLN A 234 -16.32 -0.18 -24.26
CA GLN A 234 -17.25 -1.29 -24.06
C GLN A 234 -18.51 -0.84 -23.32
N THR A 235 -18.36 -0.01 -22.29
CA THR A 235 -19.48 0.57 -21.54
C THR A 235 -20.33 1.50 -22.41
N GLN A 236 -19.70 2.33 -23.25
CA GLN A 236 -20.43 3.19 -24.19
C GLN A 236 -21.24 2.37 -25.20
N ILE A 237 -20.64 1.29 -25.73
CA ILE A 237 -21.30 0.40 -26.70
C ILE A 237 -22.47 -0.35 -26.04
N SER A 238 -22.27 -0.93 -24.86
CA SER A 238 -23.32 -1.69 -24.17
C SER A 238 -24.49 -0.80 -23.76
N ASN A 239 -24.23 0.42 -23.28
CA ASN A 239 -25.26 1.41 -22.99
C ASN A 239 -26.05 1.81 -24.24
N ALA A 240 -25.36 2.11 -25.35
CA ALA A 240 -26.01 2.45 -26.61
C ALA A 240 -26.87 1.29 -27.15
N ASN A 241 -26.40 0.05 -27.01
CA ASN A 241 -27.16 -1.14 -27.40
C ASN A 241 -28.40 -1.34 -26.51
N PHE A 242 -28.27 -1.16 -25.19
CA PHE A 242 -29.39 -1.21 -24.25
C PHE A 242 -30.46 -0.17 -24.60
N ASP A 243 -30.06 1.08 -24.85
CA ASP A 243 -31.00 2.15 -25.24
C ASP A 243 -31.70 1.86 -26.57
N ALA A 244 -30.98 1.35 -27.56
CA ALA A 244 -31.56 0.97 -28.86
C ALA A 244 -32.60 -0.15 -28.71
N LEU A 245 -32.32 -1.17 -27.89
CA LEU A 245 -33.26 -2.27 -27.64
C LEU A 245 -34.46 -1.82 -26.81
N LYS A 246 -34.26 -0.89 -25.87
CA LYS A 246 -35.35 -0.27 -25.09
C LYS A 246 -36.33 0.44 -26.02
N VAL A 247 -35.84 1.18 -27.01
CA VAL A 247 -36.68 1.81 -28.04
C VAL A 247 -37.46 0.76 -28.84
N LYS A 248 -36.80 -0.31 -29.31
CA LYS A 248 -37.48 -1.38 -30.08
C LYS A 248 -38.58 -2.07 -29.30
N VAL A 249 -38.35 -2.39 -28.03
CA VAL A 249 -39.36 -2.96 -27.13
C VAL A 249 -40.53 -1.99 -26.95
N ASN A 250 -40.27 -0.71 -26.71
CA ASN A 250 -41.31 0.31 -26.57
C ASN A 250 -42.13 0.51 -27.87
N SER A 251 -41.52 0.30 -29.04
CA SER A 251 -42.23 0.32 -30.34
C SER A 251 -42.87 -1.02 -30.72
N GLY A 252 -42.81 -2.04 -29.86
CA GLY A 252 -43.39 -3.36 -30.10
C GLY A 252 -42.65 -4.24 -31.12
N THR A 253 -41.45 -3.85 -31.54
CA THR A 253 -40.63 -4.56 -32.54
C THR A 253 -39.44 -5.31 -31.94
N GLY A 254 -39.25 -5.24 -30.62
CA GLY A 254 -38.21 -5.94 -29.87
C GLY A 254 -38.77 -6.87 -28.80
N THR A 255 -37.93 -7.78 -28.31
CA THR A 255 -38.30 -8.71 -27.23
C THR A 255 -37.79 -8.23 -25.86
N LEU A 256 -38.55 -8.54 -24.80
CA LEU A 256 -38.12 -8.24 -23.42
C LEU A 256 -36.85 -9.01 -23.03
N HIS A 257 -36.63 -10.18 -23.61
CA HIS A 257 -35.43 -10.98 -23.36
C HIS A 257 -34.17 -10.31 -23.91
N ASP A 258 -34.22 -9.76 -25.13
CA ASP A 258 -33.09 -9.03 -25.71
C ASP A 258 -32.77 -7.78 -24.89
N LEU A 259 -33.81 -7.07 -24.44
CA LEU A 259 -33.64 -5.92 -23.56
C LEU A 259 -33.00 -6.29 -22.22
N GLN A 260 -33.42 -7.41 -21.60
CA GLN A 260 -32.82 -7.88 -20.36
C GLN A 260 -31.37 -8.31 -20.56
N ALA A 261 -31.05 -9.02 -21.65
CA ALA A 261 -29.67 -9.43 -21.93
C ALA A 261 -28.75 -8.21 -22.16
N ALA A 262 -29.23 -7.19 -22.87
CA ALA A 262 -28.48 -5.95 -23.05
C ALA A 262 -28.32 -5.15 -21.77
N ARG A 263 -29.29 -5.21 -20.86
CA ARG A 263 -29.16 -4.64 -19.52
C ARG A 263 -28.06 -5.34 -18.73
N ASP A 264 -28.12 -6.67 -18.65
CA ASP A 264 -27.13 -7.46 -17.92
C ASP A 264 -25.71 -7.23 -18.46
N ASP A 265 -25.55 -7.06 -19.78
CA ASP A 265 -24.28 -6.69 -20.40
C ASP A 265 -23.86 -5.25 -20.04
N ALA A 266 -24.77 -4.27 -20.10
CA ALA A 266 -24.48 -2.89 -19.71
C ALA A 266 -24.01 -2.78 -18.26
N ASP A 267 -24.70 -3.45 -17.34
CA ASP A 267 -24.36 -3.51 -15.92
C ASP A 267 -22.98 -4.17 -15.72
N ALA A 268 -22.68 -5.26 -16.44
CA ALA A 268 -21.39 -5.94 -16.38
C ALA A 268 -20.23 -5.09 -16.94
N GLN A 269 -20.44 -4.34 -18.03
CA GLN A 269 -19.42 -3.44 -18.56
C GLN A 269 -19.18 -2.25 -17.62
N PHE A 270 -20.24 -1.72 -17.00
CA PHE A 270 -20.13 -0.66 -16.01
C PHE A 270 -19.29 -1.10 -14.80
N ASP A 271 -19.55 -2.29 -14.24
CA ASP A 271 -18.73 -2.90 -13.19
C ASP A 271 -17.26 -2.97 -13.60
N ALA A 272 -16.99 -3.48 -14.81
CA ALA A 272 -15.63 -3.65 -15.33
C ALA A 272 -14.89 -2.30 -15.51
N LEU A 273 -15.60 -1.25 -15.92
CA LEU A 273 -15.04 0.11 -16.01
C LEU A 273 -14.68 0.65 -14.62
N GLN A 274 -15.53 0.45 -13.61
CA GLN A 274 -15.22 0.87 -12.24
C GLN A 274 -13.97 0.17 -11.70
N ASP A 275 -13.81 -1.13 -11.99
CA ASP A 275 -12.62 -1.89 -11.65
C ASP A 275 -11.38 -1.37 -12.38
N ALA A 276 -11.45 -1.16 -13.70
CA ALA A 276 -10.34 -0.65 -14.50
C ALA A 276 -9.87 0.74 -14.04
N ASN A 277 -10.83 1.65 -13.79
CA ASN A 277 -10.55 2.98 -13.24
C ASN A 277 -9.81 2.89 -11.90
N PHE A 278 -10.28 2.04 -10.99
CA PHE A 278 -9.65 1.90 -9.68
C PHE A 278 -8.24 1.28 -9.76
N GLN A 279 -8.01 0.27 -10.60
CA GLN A 279 -6.67 -0.31 -10.77
C GLN A 279 -5.69 0.73 -11.33
N LEU A 280 -6.12 1.56 -12.28
CA LEU A 280 -5.32 2.66 -12.80
C LEU A 280 -5.00 3.69 -11.70
N THR A 281 -6.01 4.15 -10.95
CA THR A 281 -5.84 5.08 -9.82
C THR A 281 -4.88 4.51 -8.78
N LYS A 282 -5.06 3.26 -8.34
CA LYS A 282 -4.19 2.57 -7.39
C LYS A 282 -2.73 2.52 -7.86
N THR A 283 -2.52 2.20 -9.14
CA THR A 283 -1.18 2.09 -9.72
C THR A 283 -0.51 3.46 -9.85
N ARG A 284 -1.25 4.50 -10.25
CA ARG A 284 -0.75 5.88 -10.27
C ARG A 284 -0.39 6.39 -8.87
N ILE A 285 -1.21 6.11 -7.85
CA ILE A 285 -0.89 6.43 -6.46
C ILE A 285 0.37 5.70 -5.98
N ALA A 286 0.54 4.43 -6.38
CA ALA A 286 1.77 3.67 -6.07
C ALA A 286 3.01 4.27 -6.75
N LEU A 287 2.88 4.75 -7.99
CA LEU A 287 3.95 5.45 -8.69
C LEU A 287 4.31 6.78 -8.01
N LEU A 288 3.32 7.58 -7.60
CA LEU A 288 3.56 8.79 -6.81
C LEU A 288 4.29 8.50 -5.50
N ARG A 289 4.01 7.36 -4.84
CA ARG A 289 4.79 6.95 -3.67
C ARG A 289 6.24 6.65 -4.05
N SER A 290 6.49 5.92 -5.13
CA SER A 290 7.86 5.55 -5.51
C SER A 290 8.69 6.75 -5.94
N THR A 291 8.06 7.78 -6.54
CA THR A 291 8.73 9.02 -6.99
C THR A 291 8.81 10.12 -5.91
N GLY A 292 8.29 9.89 -4.72
CA GLY A 292 8.27 10.88 -3.62
C GLY A 292 7.21 11.97 -3.75
N GLU A 293 6.30 11.89 -4.73
CA GLU A 293 5.32 12.92 -5.06
C GLU A 293 3.94 12.72 -4.40
N LEU A 294 3.77 11.63 -3.66
CA LEU A 294 2.48 11.31 -3.05
C LEU A 294 1.99 12.40 -2.08
N GLN A 295 2.90 12.97 -1.28
CA GLN A 295 2.54 14.00 -0.30
C GLN A 295 2.09 15.29 -0.99
N SER A 296 2.83 15.74 -2.01
CA SER A 296 2.50 16.96 -2.74
C SER A 296 1.18 16.84 -3.50
N TRP A 297 0.84 15.64 -3.99
CA TRP A 297 -0.48 15.38 -4.59
C TRP A 297 -1.62 15.49 -3.58
N ILE A 298 -1.46 14.93 -2.37
CA ILE A 298 -2.51 15.02 -1.32
C ILE A 298 -2.71 16.47 -0.89
N ASP A 299 -1.64 17.25 -0.77
CA ASP A 299 -1.74 18.64 -0.33
C ASP A 299 -2.49 19.55 -1.32
N GLN A 300 -2.77 19.10 -2.56
CA GLN A 300 -3.64 19.80 -3.53
C GLN A 300 -5.13 19.71 -3.19
N SER A 301 -5.53 18.80 -2.29
CA SER A 301 -6.92 18.67 -1.81
C SER A 301 -7.31 19.69 -0.74
N ARG A 302 -6.35 20.44 -0.20
CA ARG A 302 -6.55 21.44 0.87
C ARG A 302 -6.83 22.82 0.29
#